data_AF-A0A8B6Y399-F1
#
_entry.id   AF-A0A8B6Y399-F1
#
_cell.length_a   1.000
_cell.length_b   1.000
_cell.length_c   1.000
_cell.angle_alpha   90.00
_cell.angle_beta   90.00
_cell.angle_gamma   90.00
#
_symmetry.space_group_name_H-M   'P 1'
#
loop_
_entity.id
_entity.type
_entity.pdbx_description
1 polymer ?
#
loop_
_entity_poly.entity_id
_entity_poly.type
_entity_poly.pdbx_seq_one_letter_code
_entity_poly.pdbx_strand_id
1 'polypeptide(L)'
;MGKNPTCLDFFELYFPDEPITLLVAETNRYARQFFAANPDNSSLREETNVAEIKTFIAVILLMGVIYKPKLSKYWSKDALYNTPIFSEVISRNRFNILSKFFHFNNNEDYDATDQNRDRLHKGRLHFRQYIKTKRARFGKKFYELATSEGITLDFLVHCGKGMFADDDINDQMLSSARILSVLMKPFMGQGHTLYTDNYYSSTTLAKYFLDNKTHLFGTIRSNRYNH
;
A
#
# COMPACT_ATOMS: atom_id res chain seq x y z
N MET A 1 -0.35 -21.56 -10.23
CA MET A 1 0.77 -22.10 -9.44
C MET A 1 0.89 -23.59 -9.67
N GLY A 2 2.11 -24.13 -9.71
CA GLY A 2 2.36 -25.57 -9.77
C GLY A 2 1.97 -26.31 -8.47
N LYS A 3 2.11 -27.63 -8.45
CA LYS A 3 1.69 -28.49 -7.31
C LYS A 3 2.43 -28.21 -6.00
N ASN A 4 3.57 -27.50 -6.00
CA ASN A 4 4.36 -27.15 -4.82
C ASN A 4 4.89 -25.70 -4.95
N PRO A 5 4.09 -24.67 -4.66
CA PRO A 5 4.53 -23.29 -4.72
C PRO A 5 5.58 -22.98 -3.65
N THR A 6 6.62 -22.27 -4.04
CA THR A 6 7.66 -21.71 -3.18
C THR A 6 7.21 -20.36 -2.59
N CYS A 7 7.90 -19.88 -1.55
CA CYS A 7 7.66 -18.53 -1.03
C CYS A 7 7.84 -17.43 -2.10
N LEU A 8 8.71 -17.66 -3.09
CA LEU A 8 8.91 -16.73 -4.21
C LEU A 8 7.68 -16.68 -5.10
N ASP A 9 7.05 -17.83 -5.40
CA ASP A 9 5.83 -17.87 -6.21
C ASP A 9 4.71 -17.03 -5.59
N PHE A 10 4.58 -17.04 -4.25
CA PHE A 10 3.62 -16.18 -3.55
C PHE A 10 4.02 -14.72 -3.58
N PHE A 11 5.32 -14.39 -3.42
CA PHE A 11 5.79 -13.01 -3.52
C PHE A 11 5.48 -12.42 -4.91
N GLU A 12 5.67 -13.19 -5.98
CA GLU A 12 5.42 -12.74 -7.35
C GLU A 12 3.93 -12.56 -7.68
N LEU A 13 3.01 -13.13 -6.88
CA LEU A 13 1.59 -12.77 -6.98
C LEU A 13 1.32 -11.33 -6.52
N TYR A 14 2.02 -10.86 -5.49
CA TYR A 14 1.83 -9.52 -4.93
C TYR A 14 2.72 -8.47 -5.60
N PHE A 15 3.82 -8.90 -6.20
CA PHE A 15 4.79 -8.03 -6.88
C PHE A 15 5.03 -8.51 -8.32
N PRO A 16 4.02 -8.37 -9.21
CA PRO A 16 4.16 -8.81 -10.60
C PRO A 16 5.22 -7.99 -11.34
N ASP A 17 5.73 -8.53 -12.46
CA ASP A 17 6.84 -7.93 -13.18
C ASP A 17 6.50 -6.55 -13.79
N GLU A 18 5.24 -6.30 -14.15
CA GLU A 18 4.80 -5.03 -14.70
C GLU A 18 5.02 -3.84 -13.73
N PRO A 19 4.44 -3.81 -12.51
CA PRO A 19 4.68 -2.72 -11.57
C PRO A 19 6.14 -2.63 -11.12
N ILE A 20 6.87 -3.76 -11.07
CA ILE A 20 8.31 -3.74 -10.77
C ILE A 20 9.09 -3.06 -11.91
N THR A 21 8.73 -3.33 -13.16
CA THR A 21 9.33 -2.68 -14.33
C THR A 21 9.04 -1.18 -14.35
N LEU A 22 7.82 -0.78 -14.00
CA LEU A 22 7.46 0.63 -13.82
C LEU A 22 8.30 1.28 -12.71
N LEU A 23 8.44 0.62 -11.56
CA LEU A 23 9.28 1.09 -10.46
C LEU A 23 10.73 1.32 -10.86
N VAL A 24 11.30 0.40 -11.64
CA VAL A 24 12.65 0.54 -12.20
C VAL A 24 12.73 1.77 -13.09
N ALA A 25 11.79 1.92 -14.03
CA ALA A 25 11.75 3.04 -14.97
C ALA A 25 11.66 4.39 -14.24
N GLU A 26 10.75 4.52 -13.28
CA GLU A 26 10.52 5.78 -12.56
C GLU A 26 11.63 6.10 -11.54
N THR A 27 12.19 5.08 -10.89
CA THR A 27 13.37 5.25 -10.02
C THR A 27 14.58 5.77 -10.81
N ASN A 28 14.86 5.18 -11.98
CA ASN A 28 15.93 5.63 -12.86
C ASN A 28 15.66 7.02 -13.44
N ARG A 29 14.41 7.31 -13.84
CA ARG A 29 14.00 8.64 -14.31
C ARG A 29 14.26 9.71 -13.25
N TYR A 30 13.84 9.46 -12.01
CA TYR A 30 14.04 10.39 -10.91
C TYR A 30 15.51 10.60 -10.59
N ALA A 31 16.31 9.53 -10.57
CA ALA A 31 17.76 9.63 -10.39
C ALA A 31 18.41 10.51 -11.48
N ARG A 32 18.07 10.29 -12.76
CA ARG A 32 18.56 11.11 -13.88
C ARG A 32 18.20 12.59 -13.73
N GLN A 33 16.95 12.90 -13.38
CA GLN A 33 16.50 14.27 -13.13
C GLN A 33 17.29 14.92 -11.98
N PHE A 34 17.51 14.19 -10.88
CA PHE A 34 18.27 14.68 -9.73
C PHE A 34 19.73 15.00 -10.11
N PHE A 35 20.42 14.12 -10.84
CA PHE A 35 21.82 14.31 -11.22
C PHE A 35 22.02 15.34 -12.33
N ALA A 36 21.04 15.52 -13.22
CA ALA A 36 21.04 16.64 -14.16
C ALA A 36 21.05 17.99 -13.43
N ALA A 37 20.31 18.10 -12.32
CA ALA A 37 20.30 19.29 -11.47
C ALA A 37 21.49 19.36 -10.49
N ASN A 38 22.20 18.26 -10.24
CA ASN A 38 23.29 18.16 -9.25
C ASN A 38 24.49 17.39 -9.83
N PRO A 39 25.29 18.00 -10.72
CA PRO A 39 26.28 17.29 -11.54
C PRO A 39 27.42 16.64 -10.74
N ASP A 40 27.81 17.23 -9.60
CA ASP A 40 28.98 16.84 -8.80
C ASP A 40 28.89 15.44 -8.15
N ASN A 41 27.72 14.81 -8.17
CA ASN A 41 27.46 13.51 -7.53
C ASN A 41 27.60 12.33 -8.51
N SER A 42 28.60 12.36 -9.41
CA SER A 42 28.75 11.38 -10.50
C SER A 42 28.91 9.93 -10.04
N SER A 43 29.53 9.70 -8.88
CA SER A 43 29.75 8.36 -8.29
C SER A 43 28.46 7.67 -7.82
N LEU A 44 27.32 8.36 -7.82
CA LEU A 44 26.02 7.82 -7.41
C LEU A 44 25.10 7.49 -8.60
N ARG A 45 25.59 7.63 -9.84
CA ARG A 45 24.79 7.56 -11.09
C ARG A 45 24.48 6.14 -11.60
N GLU A 46 24.64 5.12 -10.77
CA GLU A 46 24.33 3.75 -11.18
C GLU A 46 22.81 3.53 -11.23
N GLU A 47 22.29 3.23 -12.42
CA GLU A 47 20.90 2.85 -12.62
C GLU A 47 20.56 1.53 -11.91
N THR A 48 19.29 1.36 -11.54
CA THR A 48 18.75 0.12 -10.98
C THR A 48 18.14 -0.76 -12.06
N ASN A 49 17.91 -2.03 -11.73
CA ASN A 49 17.20 -2.99 -12.58
C ASN A 49 16.17 -3.79 -11.77
N VAL A 50 15.43 -4.68 -12.45
CA VAL A 50 14.36 -5.51 -11.84
C VAL A 50 14.88 -6.35 -10.68
N ALA A 51 16.01 -7.04 -10.86
CA ALA A 51 16.58 -7.90 -9.83
C ALA A 51 17.00 -7.10 -8.58
N GLU A 52 17.55 -5.91 -8.79
CA GLU A 52 17.95 -5.03 -7.70
C GLU A 52 16.74 -4.44 -6.95
N ILE A 53 15.68 -4.02 -7.65
CA ILE A 53 14.43 -3.59 -7.00
C ILE A 53 13.75 -4.73 -6.24
N LYS A 54 13.70 -5.95 -6.82
CA LYS A 54 13.20 -7.15 -6.10
C LYS A 54 14.03 -7.41 -4.83
N THR A 55 15.36 -7.32 -4.92
CA THR A 55 16.26 -7.48 -3.76
C THR A 55 16.03 -6.40 -2.70
N PHE A 56 15.88 -5.14 -3.12
CA PHE A 56 15.62 -4.01 -2.24
C PHE A 56 14.29 -4.17 -1.47
N ILE A 57 13.21 -4.56 -2.16
CA ILE A 57 11.90 -4.84 -1.55
C ILE A 57 12.00 -6.04 -0.60
N ALA A 58 12.65 -7.12 -1.01
CA ALA A 58 12.85 -8.31 -0.17
C ALA A 58 13.61 -7.95 1.13
N VAL A 59 14.62 -7.09 1.06
CA VAL A 59 15.33 -6.59 2.23
C VAL A 59 14.40 -5.77 3.12
N ILE A 60 13.57 -4.88 2.59
CA ILE A 60 12.58 -4.11 3.39
C ILE A 60 11.61 -5.05 4.12
N LEU A 61 11.10 -6.08 3.44
CA LEU A 61 10.22 -7.08 4.04
C LEU A 61 10.94 -7.84 5.15
N LEU A 62 12.19 -8.25 4.91
CA LEU A 62 13.01 -8.94 5.90
C LEU A 62 13.31 -8.06 7.12
N MET A 63 13.47 -6.74 6.95
CA MET A 63 13.58 -5.80 8.07
C MET A 63 12.30 -5.74 8.94
N GLY A 64 11.14 -5.99 8.33
CA GLY A 64 9.87 -6.14 9.06
C GLY A 64 9.82 -7.39 9.93
N VAL A 65 10.45 -8.48 9.48
CA VAL A 65 10.57 -9.75 10.23
C VAL A 65 11.67 -9.67 11.29
N ILE A 66 12.85 -9.18 10.91
CA ILE A 66 14.05 -9.08 11.76
C ILE A 66 14.26 -7.62 12.13
N TYR A 67 13.44 -7.10 13.04
CA TYR A 67 13.54 -5.70 13.43
C TYR A 67 14.86 -5.38 14.16
N LYS A 68 15.52 -4.29 13.75
CA LYS A 68 16.67 -3.70 14.46
C LYS A 68 16.40 -2.25 14.88
N PRO A 69 16.93 -1.77 16.02
CA PRO A 69 16.63 -0.43 16.55
C PRO A 69 17.07 0.74 15.65
N LYS A 70 18.06 0.53 14.77
CA LYS A 70 18.57 1.54 13.85
C LYS A 70 18.87 0.92 12.49
N LEU A 71 18.64 1.67 11.41
CA LEU A 71 18.92 1.22 10.04
C LEU A 71 20.38 0.79 9.84
N SER A 72 21.33 1.49 10.46
CA SER A 72 22.75 1.13 10.37
C SER A 72 23.08 -0.23 10.99
N LYS A 73 22.24 -0.76 11.88
CA LYS A 73 22.46 -2.04 12.55
C LYS A 73 22.22 -3.25 11.64
N TYR A 74 21.50 -3.09 10.53
CA TYR A 74 21.29 -4.17 9.56
C TYR A 74 22.59 -4.59 8.86
N TRP A 75 23.56 -3.69 8.73
CA TRP A 75 24.88 -3.96 8.15
C TRP A 75 26.00 -3.95 9.22
N SER A 76 25.68 -4.21 10.48
CA SER A 76 26.66 -4.22 11.56
C SER A 76 27.37 -5.56 11.67
N LYS A 77 28.70 -5.53 11.85
CA LYS A 77 29.53 -6.70 12.14
C LYS A 77 29.61 -7.04 13.65
N ASP A 78 28.96 -6.24 14.49
CA ASP A 78 28.84 -6.48 15.93
C ASP A 78 28.08 -7.79 16.16
N ALA A 79 28.63 -8.70 16.97
CA ALA A 79 28.05 -10.01 17.23
C ALA A 79 26.58 -9.94 17.70
N LEU A 80 26.19 -8.88 18.42
CA LEU A 80 24.81 -8.69 18.88
C LEU A 80 23.82 -8.36 17.76
N TYR A 81 24.31 -7.84 16.63
CA TYR A 81 23.48 -7.36 15.52
C TYR A 81 23.78 -8.06 14.20
N ASN A 82 24.81 -8.88 14.12
CA ASN A 82 25.25 -9.52 12.90
C ASN A 82 24.14 -10.42 12.34
N THR A 83 23.73 -10.15 11.11
CA THR A 83 22.75 -10.96 10.37
C THR A 83 23.21 -10.94 8.91
N PRO A 84 24.11 -11.87 8.52
CA PRO A 84 24.94 -11.76 7.31
C PRO A 84 24.16 -11.48 6.02
N ILE A 85 22.96 -12.05 5.90
CA ILE A 85 22.09 -11.93 4.73
C ILE A 85 21.91 -10.48 4.26
N PHE A 86 21.79 -9.49 5.17
CA PHE A 86 21.59 -8.09 4.78
C PHE A 86 22.80 -7.51 4.03
N SER A 87 24.02 -7.86 4.45
CA SER A 87 25.25 -7.40 3.80
C SER A 87 25.65 -8.23 2.59
N GLU A 88 25.19 -9.48 2.51
CA GLU A 88 25.47 -10.39 1.40
C GLU A 88 24.67 -10.04 0.14
N VAL A 89 23.40 -9.62 0.31
CA VAL A 89 22.50 -9.37 -0.83
C VAL A 89 22.52 -7.93 -1.34
N ILE A 90 22.84 -6.96 -0.48
CA ILE A 90 22.94 -5.54 -0.88
C ILE A 90 23.86 -4.76 0.06
N SER A 91 24.70 -3.87 -0.49
CA SER A 91 25.54 -3.00 0.36
C SER A 91 24.71 -1.92 1.05
N ARG A 92 25.14 -1.48 2.25
CA ARG A 92 24.48 -0.38 2.97
C ARG A 92 24.38 0.89 2.12
N ASN A 93 25.44 1.21 1.37
CA ASN A 93 25.47 2.40 0.53
C ASN A 93 24.46 2.29 -0.61
N ARG A 94 24.41 1.13 -1.29
CA ARG A 94 23.44 0.92 -2.38
C ARG A 94 22.01 0.93 -1.87
N PHE A 95 21.73 0.29 -0.73
CA PHE A 95 20.42 0.36 -0.08
C PHE A 95 19.98 1.81 0.20
N ASN A 96 20.89 2.66 0.70
CA ASN A 96 20.58 4.07 0.95
C ASN A 96 20.34 4.86 -0.35
N ILE A 97 21.10 4.57 -1.41
CA ILE A 97 20.90 5.18 -2.74
C ILE A 97 19.53 4.79 -3.29
N LEU A 98 19.20 3.50 -3.30
CA LEU A 98 17.89 3.02 -3.74
C LEU A 98 16.78 3.63 -2.88
N SER A 99 16.91 3.64 -1.55
CA SER A 99 15.94 4.27 -0.65
C SER A 99 15.71 5.75 -0.95
N LYS A 100 16.74 6.47 -1.39
CA LYS A 100 16.66 7.90 -1.73
C LYS A 100 15.94 8.14 -3.05
N PHE A 101 16.15 7.28 -4.03
CA PHE A 101 15.64 7.46 -5.39
C PHE A 101 14.42 6.60 -5.73
N PHE A 102 14.02 5.68 -4.85
CA PHE A 102 12.86 4.82 -5.04
C PHE A 102 11.61 5.65 -5.33
N HIS A 103 11.09 5.51 -6.55
CA HIS A 103 10.06 6.39 -7.09
C HIS A 103 9.04 5.61 -7.92
N PHE A 104 7.79 6.04 -7.86
CA PHE A 104 6.64 5.33 -8.45
C PHE A 104 6.02 6.06 -9.65
N ASN A 105 6.36 7.33 -9.84
CA ASN A 105 5.66 8.20 -10.77
C ASN A 105 6.64 9.09 -11.54
N ASN A 106 6.22 9.59 -12.70
CA ASN A 106 7.00 10.58 -13.43
C ASN A 106 6.72 11.99 -12.88
N ASN A 107 7.75 12.70 -12.42
CA ASN A 107 7.58 14.06 -11.86
C ASN A 107 7.10 15.09 -12.88
N GLU A 108 7.29 14.84 -14.18
CA GLU A 108 6.85 15.73 -15.27
C GLU A 108 5.33 15.71 -15.45
N ASP A 109 4.67 14.63 -15.02
CA ASP A 109 3.21 14.47 -15.11
C ASP A 109 2.50 15.14 -13.92
N TYR A 110 3.24 15.82 -13.04
CA TYR A 110 2.65 16.51 -11.89
C TYR A 110 2.06 17.86 -12.29
N ASP A 111 0.73 17.94 -12.33
CA ASP A 111 0.03 19.22 -12.34
C ASP A 111 -0.37 19.65 -10.92
N ALA A 112 0.23 20.74 -10.44
CA ALA A 112 -0.09 21.31 -9.13
C ALA A 112 -1.49 21.97 -9.08
N THR A 113 -2.03 22.33 -10.24
CA THR A 113 -3.30 23.06 -10.39
C THR A 113 -4.49 22.11 -10.53
N ASP A 114 -4.26 20.85 -10.89
CA ASP A 114 -5.29 19.84 -10.94
C ASP A 114 -5.83 19.49 -9.53
N GLN A 115 -7.15 19.62 -9.38
CA GLN A 115 -7.88 19.31 -8.14
C GLN A 115 -8.02 17.80 -7.92
N ASN A 116 -7.98 17.01 -8.99
CA ASN A 116 -8.06 15.56 -9.00
C ASN A 116 -6.69 14.88 -9.05
N ARG A 117 -5.60 15.65 -8.97
CA ARG A 117 -4.23 15.10 -9.00
C ARG A 117 -4.03 13.98 -8.01
N ASP A 118 -3.20 13.01 -8.38
CA ASP A 118 -2.80 11.93 -7.48
C ASP A 118 -2.08 12.52 -6.26
N ARG A 119 -2.69 12.32 -5.08
CA ARG A 119 -2.17 12.80 -3.79
C ARG A 119 -0.97 11.99 -3.32
N LEU A 120 -0.64 10.88 -3.98
CA LEU A 120 0.56 10.07 -3.77
C LEU A 120 1.76 10.58 -4.59
N HIS A 121 1.55 11.46 -5.58
CA HIS A 121 2.54 11.78 -6.62
C HIS A 121 3.90 12.30 -6.14
N LYS A 122 3.92 13.18 -5.13
CA LYS A 122 5.17 13.83 -4.65
C LYS A 122 5.58 13.45 -3.23
N GLY A 123 5.38 12.22 -2.77
CA GLY A 123 5.96 11.69 -1.51
C GLY A 123 5.54 12.39 -0.19
N ARG A 124 5.02 13.61 -0.25
CA ARG A 124 4.34 14.34 0.82
C ARG A 124 2.92 13.85 0.81
N LEU A 125 2.70 12.78 1.56
CA LEU A 125 1.39 12.14 1.70
C LEU A 125 0.44 13.12 2.40
N HIS A 126 -0.37 13.82 1.60
CA HIS A 126 -1.32 14.84 2.07
C HIS A 126 -2.51 14.25 2.85
N PHE A 127 -2.64 12.93 2.93
CA PHE A 127 -3.76 12.22 3.58
C PHE A 127 -3.42 11.67 4.98
N ARG A 128 -2.52 12.34 5.71
CA ARG A 128 -2.26 12.02 7.12
C ARG A 128 -3.52 12.28 7.96
N GLN A 129 -4.06 11.23 8.57
CA GLN A 129 -5.27 11.30 9.38
C GLN A 129 -4.94 11.25 10.87
N TYR A 130 -5.68 12.05 11.64
CA TYR A 130 -5.68 11.95 13.10
C TYR A 130 -6.80 11.00 13.57
N ILE A 131 -6.44 9.98 14.35
CA ILE A 131 -7.37 9.02 14.96
C ILE A 131 -7.10 8.97 16.46
N LYS A 132 -7.93 9.67 17.23
CA LYS A 132 -7.78 9.89 18.68
C LYS A 132 -7.56 8.60 19.49
N THR A 133 -8.24 7.53 19.09
CA THR A 133 -8.28 6.24 19.80
C THR A 133 -7.09 5.32 19.50
N LYS A 134 -6.30 5.59 18.45
CA LYS A 134 -5.14 4.75 18.09
C LYS A 134 -3.90 5.17 18.89
N ARG A 135 -3.04 4.21 19.22
CA ARG A 135 -1.75 4.45 19.90
C ARG A 135 -0.86 5.41 19.10
N ALA A 136 -0.72 5.18 17.79
CA ALA A 136 -0.16 6.13 16.84
C ALA A 136 -1.29 7.00 16.28
N ARG A 137 -1.55 8.15 16.92
CA ARG A 137 -2.73 8.99 16.62
C ARG A 137 -2.67 9.67 15.27
N PHE A 138 -1.48 9.83 14.67
CA PHE A 138 -1.34 10.41 13.34
C PHE A 138 -0.75 9.36 12.40
N GLY A 139 -1.50 8.96 11.39
CA GLY A 139 -1.09 7.90 10.47
C GLY A 139 -1.79 7.97 9.13
N LYS A 140 -1.53 6.97 8.29
CA LYS A 140 -2.32 6.74 7.08
C LYS A 140 -3.39 5.72 7.44
N LYS A 141 -4.62 5.96 7.00
CA LYS A 141 -5.73 5.06 7.25
C LYS A 141 -5.96 4.20 6.02
N PHE A 142 -6.13 2.91 6.26
CA PHE A 142 -6.50 1.92 5.26
C PHE A 142 -7.85 1.33 5.67
N TYR A 143 -8.65 0.96 4.68
CA TYR A 143 -9.79 0.07 4.82
C TYR A 143 -9.37 -1.28 4.27
N GLU A 144 -9.65 -2.36 5.00
CA GLU A 144 -9.14 -3.69 4.66
C GLU A 144 -10.30 -4.68 4.61
N LEU A 145 -10.33 -5.49 3.57
CA LEU A 145 -11.16 -6.68 3.45
C LEU A 145 -10.24 -7.90 3.60
N ALA A 146 -10.60 -8.82 4.49
CA ALA A 146 -9.83 -10.02 4.74
C ALA A 146 -10.73 -11.25 4.94
N THR A 147 -10.18 -12.44 4.72
CA THR A 147 -10.84 -13.70 5.06
C THR A 147 -10.93 -13.89 6.58
N SER A 148 -11.73 -14.87 7.02
CA SER A 148 -11.82 -15.26 8.44
C SER A 148 -10.49 -15.75 9.02
N GLU A 149 -9.59 -16.24 8.17
CA GLU A 149 -8.26 -16.73 8.51
C GLU A 149 -7.22 -15.60 8.56
N GLY A 150 -7.61 -14.36 8.23
CA GLY A 150 -6.74 -13.18 8.28
C GLY A 150 -5.96 -12.91 6.99
N ILE A 151 -6.34 -13.51 5.86
CA ILE A 151 -5.73 -13.21 4.56
C ILE A 151 -6.38 -11.96 3.97
N THR A 152 -5.58 -10.91 3.73
CA THR A 152 -6.05 -9.69 3.06
C THR A 152 -6.45 -10.00 1.62
N LEU A 153 -7.71 -9.69 1.27
CA LEU A 153 -8.28 -9.84 -0.06
C LEU A 153 -8.18 -8.54 -0.86
N ASP A 154 -8.44 -7.41 -0.22
CA ASP A 154 -8.38 -6.08 -0.84
C ASP A 154 -8.19 -4.99 0.23
N PHE A 155 -7.66 -3.83 -0.17
CA PHE A 155 -7.58 -2.66 0.71
C PHE A 155 -7.75 -1.35 -0.05
N LEU A 156 -8.30 -0.35 0.63
CA LEU A 156 -8.42 1.02 0.12
C LEU A 156 -7.65 2.00 0.99
N VAL A 157 -6.88 2.86 0.35
CA VAL A 157 -6.16 3.94 1.03
C VAL A 157 -7.11 5.13 1.22
N HIS A 158 -7.24 5.59 2.46
CA HIS A 158 -8.07 6.76 2.73
C HIS A 158 -7.36 8.05 2.28
N CYS A 159 -7.72 8.55 1.09
CA CYS A 159 -7.14 9.75 0.50
C CYS A 159 -7.93 11.05 0.75
N GLY A 160 -9.07 10.98 1.46
CA GLY A 160 -9.94 12.13 1.76
C GLY A 160 -11.10 12.29 0.77
N LYS A 161 -11.57 13.54 0.55
CA LYS A 161 -12.62 13.83 -0.45
C LYS A 161 -12.10 13.51 -1.86
N GLY A 162 -12.94 12.87 -2.68
CA GLY A 162 -12.62 12.43 -4.05
C GLY A 162 -12.05 11.01 -4.15
N MET A 163 -12.01 10.23 -3.05
CA MET A 163 -11.43 8.89 -3.02
C MET A 163 -12.06 7.88 -4.00
N PHE A 164 -13.27 8.16 -4.48
CA PHE A 164 -14.03 7.30 -5.38
C PHE A 164 -14.46 8.06 -6.64
N ALA A 165 -13.70 9.07 -7.07
CA ALA A 165 -14.09 9.92 -8.19
C ALA A 165 -14.14 9.15 -9.52
N ASP A 166 -13.32 8.11 -9.65
CA ASP A 166 -13.23 7.25 -10.84
C ASP A 166 -14.09 5.98 -10.74
N ASP A 167 -14.73 5.75 -9.59
CA ASP A 167 -15.59 4.59 -9.39
C ASP A 167 -17.04 4.90 -9.81
N ASP A 168 -17.67 3.96 -10.51
CA ASP A 168 -19.11 4.00 -10.82
C ASP A 168 -19.94 3.69 -9.56
N ILE A 169 -19.96 4.64 -8.62
CA ILE A 169 -20.64 4.54 -7.32
C ILE A 169 -21.56 5.74 -7.14
N ASN A 170 -22.78 5.47 -6.68
CA ASN A 170 -23.73 6.51 -6.34
C ASN A 170 -23.17 7.43 -5.23
N ASP A 171 -22.90 8.68 -5.58
CA ASP A 171 -22.36 9.70 -4.66
C ASP A 171 -23.28 10.04 -3.48
N GLN A 172 -24.58 9.73 -3.58
CA GLN A 172 -25.53 9.90 -2.48
C GLN A 172 -25.37 8.84 -1.37
N MET A 173 -24.61 7.76 -1.63
CA MET A 173 -24.34 6.74 -0.63
C MET A 173 -23.46 7.27 0.50
N LEU A 174 -23.78 6.85 1.73
CA LEU A 174 -22.92 7.08 2.89
C LEU A 174 -21.51 6.52 2.63
N SER A 175 -20.48 7.18 3.18
CA SER A 175 -19.09 6.77 2.96
C SER A 175 -18.82 5.31 3.31
N SER A 176 -19.46 4.78 4.36
CA SER A 176 -19.33 3.37 4.74
C SER A 176 -19.85 2.42 3.66
N ALA A 177 -20.96 2.77 3.02
CA ALA A 177 -21.56 1.96 1.96
C ALA A 177 -20.67 1.96 0.71
N ARG A 178 -20.13 3.13 0.34
CA ARG A 178 -19.18 3.26 -0.79
C ARG A 178 -17.92 2.40 -0.58
N ILE A 179 -17.34 2.45 0.63
CA ILE A 179 -16.16 1.64 0.99
C ILE A 179 -16.46 0.15 0.81
N LEU A 180 -17.59 -0.34 1.33
CA LEU A 180 -17.93 -1.75 1.22
C LEU A 180 -18.26 -2.15 -0.22
N SER A 181 -18.96 -1.31 -0.99
CA SER A 181 -19.28 -1.58 -2.39
C SER A 181 -18.04 -1.75 -3.26
N VAL A 182 -16.98 -0.97 -3.02
CA VAL A 182 -15.70 -1.14 -3.73
C VAL A 182 -15.01 -2.43 -3.33
N LEU A 183 -14.74 -2.61 -2.02
CA LEU A 183 -13.99 -3.77 -1.52
C LEU A 183 -14.69 -5.09 -1.87
N MET A 184 -16.02 -5.12 -1.83
CA MET A 184 -16.79 -6.33 -2.10
C MET A 184 -17.11 -6.55 -3.56
N LYS A 185 -16.84 -5.60 -4.47
CA LYS A 185 -17.22 -5.68 -5.89
C LYS A 185 -16.87 -7.04 -6.53
N PRO A 186 -15.67 -7.63 -6.31
CA PRO A 186 -15.33 -8.94 -6.90
C PRO A 186 -16.05 -10.13 -6.27
N PHE A 187 -16.67 -9.95 -5.10
CA PHE A 187 -17.24 -11.01 -4.25
C PHE A 187 -18.77 -10.95 -4.12
N MET A 188 -19.40 -9.91 -4.68
CA MET A 188 -20.85 -9.74 -4.72
C MET A 188 -21.51 -10.87 -5.54
N GLY A 189 -22.72 -11.27 -5.13
CA GLY A 189 -23.50 -12.29 -5.85
C GLY A 189 -23.12 -13.74 -5.57
N GLN A 190 -22.07 -13.98 -4.76
CA GLN A 190 -21.47 -15.31 -4.56
C GLN A 190 -21.90 -16.01 -3.26
N GLY A 191 -22.82 -15.42 -2.48
CA GLY A 191 -23.33 -16.04 -1.25
C GLY A 191 -22.43 -15.82 -0.01
N HIS A 192 -21.44 -14.94 -0.09
CA HIS A 192 -20.54 -14.63 1.02
C HIS A 192 -21.27 -13.97 2.20
N THR A 193 -20.66 -14.08 3.38
CA THR A 193 -21.07 -13.37 4.60
C THR A 193 -19.98 -12.39 5.01
N LEU A 194 -20.32 -11.11 5.02
CA LEU A 194 -19.42 -10.02 5.39
C LEU A 194 -19.65 -9.63 6.85
N TYR A 195 -18.59 -9.65 7.66
CA TYR A 195 -18.60 -9.19 9.04
C TYR A 195 -17.95 -7.82 9.15
N THR A 196 -18.60 -6.90 9.87
CA THR A 196 -18.17 -5.51 9.94
C THR A 196 -18.27 -4.90 11.32
N ASP A 197 -17.50 -3.85 11.55
CA ASP A 197 -17.65 -3.01 12.73
C ASP A 197 -18.89 -2.09 12.63
N ASN A 198 -19.21 -1.41 13.73
CA ASN A 198 -20.36 -0.51 13.77
C ASN A 198 -20.29 0.72 12.89
N TYR A 199 -19.13 1.07 12.33
CA TYR A 199 -19.02 2.16 11.37
C TYR A 199 -19.65 1.74 10.04
N TYR A 200 -19.55 0.47 9.66
CA TYR A 200 -20.09 -0.04 8.39
C TYR A 200 -21.49 -0.65 8.46
N SER A 201 -22.05 -0.92 9.65
CA SER A 201 -23.34 -1.65 9.75
C SER A 201 -24.59 -0.76 9.73
N SER A 202 -25.43 -0.81 8.69
CA SER A 202 -26.79 -0.22 8.70
C SER A 202 -27.82 -1.16 8.08
N THR A 203 -29.09 -0.98 8.42
CA THR A 203 -30.20 -1.79 7.90
C THR A 203 -30.36 -1.64 6.38
N THR A 204 -30.27 -0.41 5.87
CA THR A 204 -30.30 -0.12 4.44
C THR A 204 -29.16 -0.80 3.69
N LEU A 205 -27.96 -0.80 4.27
CA LEU A 205 -26.83 -1.48 3.66
C LEU A 205 -26.98 -3.00 3.71
N ALA A 206 -27.46 -3.54 4.83
CA ALA A 206 -27.73 -4.97 4.95
C ALA A 206 -28.73 -5.44 3.89
N LYS A 207 -29.78 -4.65 3.62
CA LYS A 207 -30.74 -4.95 2.54
C LYS A 207 -30.10 -4.89 1.16
N TYR A 208 -29.33 -3.85 0.86
CA TYR A 208 -28.60 -3.74 -0.41
C TYR A 208 -27.68 -4.93 -0.67
N PHE A 209 -26.90 -5.36 0.34
CA PHE A 209 -26.04 -6.53 0.20
C PHE A 209 -26.85 -7.82 0.04
N LEU A 210 -27.97 -7.95 0.76
CA LEU A 210 -28.85 -9.13 0.65
C LEU A 210 -29.48 -9.25 -0.75
N ASP A 211 -29.94 -8.14 -1.33
CA ASP A 211 -30.46 -8.09 -2.71
C ASP A 211 -29.37 -8.52 -3.73
N ASN A 212 -28.10 -8.37 -3.37
CA ASN A 212 -26.93 -8.82 -4.12
C ASN A 212 -26.32 -10.15 -3.60
N LYS A 213 -27.15 -11.02 -2.98
CA LYS A 213 -26.78 -12.35 -2.47
C LYS A 213 -25.56 -12.34 -1.55
N THR A 214 -25.45 -11.32 -0.69
CA THR A 214 -24.36 -11.18 0.27
C THR A 214 -24.94 -10.83 1.63
N HIS A 215 -24.59 -11.58 2.66
CA HIS A 215 -25.07 -11.29 4.01
C HIS A 215 -24.17 -10.26 4.69
N LEU A 216 -24.75 -9.28 5.40
CA LEU A 216 -24.00 -8.30 6.19
C LEU A 216 -24.29 -8.48 7.67
N PHE A 217 -23.25 -8.77 8.45
CA PHE A 217 -23.30 -8.84 9.91
C PHE A 217 -22.43 -7.76 10.52
N GLY A 218 -22.88 -7.21 11.64
CA GLY A 218 -22.10 -6.26 12.41
C GLY A 218 -22.91 -5.62 13.53
N THR A 219 -22.21 -4.98 14.45
CA THR A 219 -22.83 -4.29 15.58
C THR A 219 -23.45 -2.97 15.12
N ILE A 220 -24.67 -2.63 15.52
CA ILE A 220 -25.29 -1.34 15.20
C ILE A 220 -25.07 -0.36 16.36
N ARG A 221 -24.79 0.92 16.05
CA ARG A 221 -24.75 1.96 17.09
C ARG A 221 -26.17 2.30 17.53
N SER A 222 -26.39 2.45 18.83
CA SER A 222 -27.70 2.79 19.41
C SER A 222 -28.33 4.06 18.85
N ASN A 223 -27.51 5.00 18.35
CA ASN A 223 -27.97 6.26 17.76
C ASN A 223 -28.10 6.23 16.22
N ARG A 224 -27.93 5.07 15.59
CA ARG A 224 -28.05 4.92 14.13
C ARG A 224 -29.50 4.58 13.80
N TYR A 225 -30.36 5.60 13.73
CA TYR A 225 -31.74 5.44 13.29
C TYR A 225 -31.80 5.24 11.77
N ASN A 226 -32.66 4.32 11.35
CA ASN A 226 -32.80 3.85 9.97
C ASN A 226 -32.99 5.03 8.98
N HIS A 227 -31.98 5.26 8.14
CA HIS A 227 -32.12 5.94 6.85
C HIS A 227 -31.80 4.94 5.76
#